data_AF-A0A936NL28-F1
#
_entry.id   AF-A0A936NL28-F1
#
_cell.length_a   1.000
_cell.length_b   1.000
_cell.length_c   1.000
_cell.angle_alpha   90.00
_cell.angle_beta   90.00
_cell.angle_gamma   90.00
#
_symmetry.space_group_name_H-M   'P 1'
#
loop_
_entity.id
_entity.type
_entity.pdbx_description
1 polymer ?
#
loop_
_entity_poly.entity_id
_entity_poly.type
_entity_poly.pdbx_seq_one_letter_code
_entity_poly.pdbx_strand_id
1 'polypeptide(L)'
;MKAARLSVIGLAVGVLGGGILIAGGCATEQEKRGHELYTHYCSDCHGQSGKQNEGFNWSFMPDPKPKDLSNKSEMGTFTDQEIFDTISRDMLDTNEDGGDEIGDDDFAVPTMPTFKYTLSEDEIWAIVGHVRTLHGMKMEFNVEARKTSLEEGLKAAEAKFGTAKQAYEEAEKKASDEAERKSEELNKDVDVDESAYAVEQEAMAVAKKELDAAQVAVNNFSTRPGRGVSVPRPDLTVKPAEAAGLIVRGKRLYEDKYGCNGCHNLEGEGGKIGPALDRAGFRLNATWVYRWLKNPQAMDSATRMPALGLNDADAKAVTMYVDTLRAKKSEPEEEKPVETP
;
A
#
# COMPACT_ATOMS: atom_id res chain seq x y z
N MET A 1 55.27 37.15 -62.34
CA MET A 1 56.01 38.38 -61.97
C MET A 1 55.54 38.83 -60.60
N LYS A 2 56.48 38.97 -59.64
CA LYS A 2 56.50 39.79 -58.38
C LYS A 2 55.31 39.61 -57.38
N ALA A 3 55.52 39.04 -56.18
CA ALA A 3 56.06 39.65 -54.91
C ALA A 3 55.09 40.70 -54.33
N ALA A 4 54.73 40.83 -53.03
CA ALA A 4 55.38 40.56 -51.72
C ALA A 4 54.28 40.55 -50.61
N ARG A 5 54.32 39.71 -49.55
CA ARG A 5 54.87 39.82 -48.16
C ARG A 5 54.32 40.94 -47.21
N LEU A 6 54.25 40.56 -45.92
CA LEU A 6 54.08 41.30 -44.64
C LEU A 6 52.63 41.58 -44.19
N SER A 7 52.17 41.40 -42.95
CA SER A 7 52.80 41.05 -41.66
C SER A 7 51.75 40.56 -40.64
N VAL A 8 52.22 39.79 -39.66
CA VAL A 8 51.53 39.37 -38.43
C VAL A 8 51.46 40.52 -37.43
N ILE A 9 50.28 40.76 -36.83
CA ILE A 9 50.15 41.37 -35.49
C ILE A 9 49.08 40.56 -34.75
N GLY A 10 49.49 39.94 -33.64
CA GLY A 10 48.58 39.25 -32.73
C GLY A 10 47.88 40.24 -31.81
N LEU A 11 46.68 39.88 -31.36
CA LEU A 11 46.11 40.36 -30.12
C LEU A 11 45.21 39.27 -29.54
N ALA A 12 45.68 38.64 -28.47
CA ALA A 12 44.87 37.84 -27.58
C ALA A 12 44.05 38.80 -26.71
N VAL A 13 42.72 38.64 -26.69
CA VAL A 13 41.86 39.12 -25.60
C VAL A 13 40.93 37.98 -25.25
N GLY A 14 41.05 37.50 -24.00
CA GLY A 14 40.38 36.32 -23.50
C GLY A 14 38.88 36.48 -23.39
N VAL A 15 38.18 35.38 -23.67
CA VAL A 15 36.77 35.20 -23.32
C VAL A 15 36.75 34.36 -22.04
N LEU A 16 36.74 35.04 -20.90
CA LEU A 16 36.21 34.48 -19.65
C LEU A 16 34.68 34.55 -19.74
N GLY A 17 34.10 33.61 -20.48
CA GLY A 17 32.67 33.34 -20.49
C GLY A 17 32.37 32.19 -19.53
N GLY A 18 32.48 32.45 -18.23
CA GLY A 18 32.03 31.52 -17.20
C GLY A 18 30.51 31.39 -17.29
N GLY A 19 30.03 30.37 -17.99
CA GLY A 19 28.64 29.95 -17.91
C GLY A 19 28.35 29.51 -16.49
N ILE A 20 27.53 30.29 -15.79
CA ILE A 20 26.84 29.85 -14.58
C ILE A 20 25.90 28.74 -15.03
N LEU A 21 26.34 27.49 -14.89
CA LEU A 21 25.45 26.34 -14.88
C LEU A 21 24.63 26.45 -13.61
N ILE A 22 23.40 26.96 -13.75
CA ILE A 22 22.36 26.75 -12.74
C ILE A 22 22.11 25.24 -12.75
N ALA A 23 22.72 24.53 -11.80
CA ALA A 23 22.44 23.13 -11.53
C ALA A 23 21.04 23.02 -10.90
N GLY A 24 20.00 23.26 -11.71
CA GLY A 24 18.68 22.72 -11.45
C GLY A 24 18.77 21.23 -11.75
N GLY A 25 19.15 20.44 -10.74
CA GLY A 25 19.17 18.98 -10.85
C GLY A 25 17.78 18.53 -11.26
N CYS A 26 17.67 17.88 -12.42
CA CYS A 26 16.45 17.18 -12.80
C CYS A 26 16.17 16.15 -11.69
N ALA A 27 15.01 16.26 -11.04
CA ALA A 27 14.56 15.25 -10.10
C ALA A 27 14.60 13.88 -10.77
N THR A 28 15.04 12.85 -10.05
CA THR A 28 14.99 11.48 -10.56
C THR A 28 13.54 11.07 -10.84
N GLU A 29 13.30 10.09 -11.71
CA GLU A 29 11.94 9.60 -11.97
C GLU A 29 11.28 9.09 -10.68
N GLN A 30 12.08 8.53 -9.77
CA GLN A 30 11.63 8.09 -8.46
C GLN A 30 11.23 9.27 -7.55
N GLU A 31 12.01 10.36 -7.52
CA GLU A 31 11.67 11.57 -6.76
C GLU A 31 10.38 12.21 -7.28
N LYS A 32 10.21 12.27 -8.60
CA LYS A 32 8.98 12.79 -9.23
C LYS A 32 7.77 11.92 -8.87
N ARG A 33 7.89 10.60 -9.01
CA ARG A 33 6.83 9.65 -8.63
C ARG A 33 6.47 9.76 -7.16
N GLY A 34 7.47 9.88 -6.29
CA GLY A 34 7.29 10.08 -4.86
C GLY A 34 6.50 11.34 -4.54
N HIS A 35 6.84 12.46 -5.19
CA HIS A 35 6.11 13.72 -5.04
C HIS A 35 4.66 13.63 -5.51
N GLU A 36 4.40 13.01 -6.67
CA GLU A 36 3.03 12.84 -7.19
C GLU A 36 2.16 11.99 -6.24
N LEU A 37 2.71 10.88 -5.74
CA LEU A 37 2.02 10.00 -4.79
C LEU A 37 1.77 10.69 -3.45
N TYR A 38 2.78 11.37 -2.90
CA TYR A 38 2.65 12.13 -1.66
C TYR A 38 1.58 13.22 -1.79
N THR A 39 1.58 13.95 -2.91
CA THR A 39 0.57 14.98 -3.18
C THR A 39 -0.82 14.37 -3.19
N HIS A 40 -1.00 13.21 -3.82
CA HIS A 40 -2.30 12.56 -3.94
C HIS A 40 -2.82 11.95 -2.63
N TYR A 41 -1.94 11.31 -1.83
CA TYR A 41 -2.36 10.52 -0.67
C TYR A 41 -2.05 11.15 0.70
N CYS A 42 -1.03 11.99 0.80
CA CYS A 42 -0.47 12.42 2.08
C CYS A 42 -0.69 13.92 2.36
N SER A 43 -0.62 14.76 1.33
CA SER A 43 -0.56 16.22 1.49
C SER A 43 -1.81 16.86 2.11
N ASP A 44 -2.98 16.23 1.99
CA ASP A 44 -4.22 16.72 2.61
C ASP A 44 -4.16 16.66 4.15
N CYS A 45 -3.31 15.79 4.72
CA CYS A 45 -3.07 15.68 6.16
C CYS A 45 -1.74 16.31 6.58
N HIS A 46 -0.65 16.00 5.87
CA HIS A 46 0.71 16.43 6.22
C HIS A 46 1.15 17.76 5.59
N GLY A 47 0.32 18.36 4.73
CA GLY A 47 0.68 19.55 3.98
C GLY A 47 1.62 19.27 2.80
N GLN A 48 1.72 20.22 1.88
CA GLN A 48 2.62 20.08 0.72
C GLN A 48 4.09 20.14 1.12
N SER A 49 4.44 20.91 2.15
CA SER A 49 5.82 21.01 2.64
C SER A 49 6.15 20.03 3.77
N GLY A 50 5.18 19.23 4.23
CA GLY A 50 5.32 18.35 5.38
C GLY A 50 5.15 19.02 6.74
N LYS A 51 4.98 20.36 6.76
CA LYS A 51 4.79 21.12 7.99
C LYS A 51 3.42 20.86 8.60
N GLN A 52 3.40 20.81 9.93
CA GLN A 52 2.14 20.76 10.66
C GLN A 52 1.25 21.97 10.32
N ASN A 53 -0.05 21.76 10.39
CA ASN A 53 -1.07 22.79 10.14
C ASN A 53 -1.16 23.32 8.70
N GLU A 54 -0.49 22.69 7.73
CA GLU A 54 -0.66 23.00 6.31
C GLU A 54 -1.71 22.13 5.61
N GLY A 55 -1.86 20.87 6.04
CA GLY A 55 -2.83 19.96 5.45
C GLY A 55 -4.26 20.47 5.62
N PHE A 56 -5.07 20.43 4.55
CA PHE A 56 -6.48 20.85 4.58
C PHE A 56 -7.28 20.17 5.70
N ASN A 57 -6.97 18.91 6.02
CA ASN A 57 -7.65 18.11 7.03
C ASN A 57 -7.11 18.32 8.45
N TRP A 58 -5.97 19.00 8.62
CA TRP A 58 -5.24 19.11 9.90
C TRP A 58 -6.13 19.57 11.07
N SER A 59 -6.88 20.65 10.85
CA SER A 59 -7.73 21.27 11.88
C SER A 59 -8.97 20.44 12.22
N PHE A 60 -9.29 19.42 11.41
CA PHE A 60 -10.47 18.57 11.59
C PHE A 60 -10.13 17.18 12.14
N MET A 61 -8.85 16.82 12.22
CA MET A 61 -8.43 15.54 12.79
C MET A 61 -8.45 15.54 14.31
N PRO A 62 -8.82 14.42 14.96
CA PRO A 62 -8.63 14.24 16.40
C PRO A 62 -7.14 14.17 16.74
N ASP A 63 -6.81 14.36 18.02
CA ASP A 63 -5.48 14.05 18.52
C ASP A 63 -5.27 12.53 18.67
N PRO A 64 -4.05 12.00 18.49
CA PRO A 64 -2.87 12.73 18.05
C PRO A 64 -2.95 13.12 16.55
N LYS A 65 -2.45 14.30 16.22
CA LYS A 65 -2.36 14.80 14.84
C LYS A 65 -1.08 14.31 14.14
N PRO A 66 -1.04 14.31 12.80
CA PRO A 66 0.13 13.82 12.07
C PRO A 66 1.44 14.53 12.45
N LYS A 67 2.56 13.83 12.33
CA LYS A 67 3.89 14.40 12.63
C LYS A 67 4.30 15.49 11.63
N ASP A 68 5.18 16.39 12.08
CA ASP A 68 5.84 17.36 11.20
C ASP A 68 6.92 16.66 10.38
N LEU A 69 6.61 16.33 9.12
CA LEU A 69 7.53 15.63 8.23
C LEU A 69 8.71 16.51 7.77
N SER A 70 8.64 17.83 8.02
CA SER A 70 9.71 18.79 7.72
C SER A 70 10.68 18.98 8.90
N ASN A 71 10.34 18.50 10.09
CA ASN A 71 11.18 18.62 11.27
C ASN A 71 12.41 17.70 11.18
N LYS A 72 13.55 18.26 10.76
CA LYS A 72 14.82 17.54 10.62
C LYS A 72 15.32 16.88 11.90
N SER A 73 15.09 17.46 13.08
CA SER A 73 15.62 16.90 14.32
C SER A 73 14.88 15.63 14.74
N GLU A 74 13.58 15.55 14.45
CA GLU A 74 12.74 14.40 14.73
C GLU A 74 12.80 13.40 13.58
N MET A 75 12.51 13.84 12.36
CA MET A 75 12.49 12.96 11.18
C MET A 75 13.85 12.34 10.85
N GLY A 76 14.93 13.00 11.26
CA GLY A 76 16.29 12.48 11.09
C GLY A 76 16.64 11.31 12.02
N THR A 77 15.83 11.01 13.05
CA THR A 77 16.07 9.86 13.94
C THR A 77 15.53 8.55 13.37
N PHE A 78 14.58 8.62 12.44
CA PHE A 78 14.01 7.43 11.79
C PHE A 78 14.88 6.98 10.63
N THR A 79 15.05 5.67 10.50
CA THR A 79 15.61 4.99 9.33
C THR A 79 14.62 5.00 8.16
N ASP A 80 15.13 4.77 6.95
CA ASP A 80 14.25 4.65 5.77
C ASP A 80 13.26 3.50 5.92
N GLN A 81 13.70 2.40 6.54
CA GLN A 81 12.86 1.24 6.80
C GLN A 81 11.74 1.54 7.78
N GLU A 82 11.99 2.29 8.87
CA GLU A 82 10.94 2.66 9.81
C GLU A 82 9.87 3.56 9.17
N ILE A 83 10.26 4.49 8.30
CA ILE A 83 9.30 5.31 7.55
C ILE A 83 8.50 4.42 6.58
N PHE A 84 9.18 3.51 5.85
CA PHE A 84 8.52 2.55 4.96
C PHE A 84 7.51 1.69 5.71
N ASP A 85 7.93 1.08 6.81
CA ASP A 85 7.11 0.18 7.64
C ASP A 85 5.91 0.93 8.18
N THR A 86 6.06 2.21 8.52
CA THR A 86 4.94 3.02 8.98
C THR A 86 3.92 3.30 7.86
N ILE A 87 4.36 3.51 6.62
CA ILE A 87 3.44 3.70 5.48
C ILE A 87 2.78 2.37 5.07
N SER A 88 3.47 1.25 5.32
CA SER A 88 3.10 -0.11 4.88
C SER A 88 2.57 -1.02 6.00
N ARG A 89 2.37 -0.51 7.23
CA ARG A 89 1.81 -1.31 8.33
C ARG A 89 0.34 -1.63 8.10
N ASP A 90 -0.17 -2.64 8.78
CA ASP A 90 -1.63 -2.87 8.82
C ASP A 90 -2.31 -1.80 9.69
N MET A 91 -3.63 -1.66 9.55
CA MET A 91 -4.43 -0.79 10.41
C MET A 91 -4.43 -1.33 11.85
N LEU A 92 -4.21 -0.44 12.81
CA LEU A 92 -4.20 -0.73 14.24
C LEU A 92 -5.62 -0.56 14.80
N ASP A 93 -6.05 -1.47 15.68
CA ASP A 93 -7.32 -1.39 16.40
C ASP A 93 -7.10 -0.65 17.72
N THR A 94 -7.57 0.59 17.88
CA THR A 94 -7.34 1.36 19.11
C THR A 94 -8.43 1.20 20.16
N ASN A 95 -9.23 0.15 20.08
CA ASN A 95 -10.25 -0.07 21.07
C ASN A 95 -9.66 -0.30 22.46
N GLU A 96 -10.25 0.34 23.47
CA GLU A 96 -9.82 0.24 24.87
C GLU A 96 -9.83 -1.21 25.39
N ASP A 97 -10.76 -2.04 24.90
CA ASP A 97 -10.85 -3.46 25.24
C ASP A 97 -10.04 -4.32 24.24
N GLY A 98 -8.73 -4.42 24.45
CA GLY A 98 -7.84 -5.36 23.76
C GLY A 98 -7.44 -4.95 22.34
N GLY A 99 -7.42 -3.64 22.07
CA GLY A 99 -6.78 -3.06 20.90
C GLY A 99 -5.24 -3.12 20.96
N ASP A 100 -4.62 -2.71 19.87
CA ASP A 100 -3.17 -2.56 19.73
C ASP A 100 -2.67 -1.43 20.64
N GLU A 101 -1.60 -1.69 21.39
CA GLU A 101 -0.91 -0.66 22.16
C GLU A 101 -0.20 0.30 21.20
N ILE A 102 -0.46 1.60 21.32
CA ILE A 102 0.22 2.63 20.54
C ILE A 102 1.18 3.35 21.48
N GLY A 103 2.47 3.27 21.18
CA GLY A 103 3.50 3.96 21.94
C GLY A 103 3.49 5.46 21.65
N ASP A 104 3.87 6.27 22.65
CA ASP A 104 4.03 7.73 22.49
C ASP A 104 5.04 8.09 21.38
N ASP A 105 5.96 7.18 21.07
CA ASP A 105 7.02 7.33 20.07
C ASP A 105 6.62 6.84 18.66
N ASP A 106 5.43 6.24 18.49
CA ASP A 106 5.03 5.67 17.21
C ASP A 106 4.85 6.77 16.15
N PHE A 107 5.51 6.57 15.00
CA PHE A 107 5.55 7.54 13.90
C PHE A 107 4.16 7.88 13.34
N ALA A 108 3.25 6.91 13.32
CA ALA A 108 1.91 7.06 12.78
C ALA A 108 0.86 7.17 13.89
N VAL A 109 -0.02 8.15 13.71
CA VAL A 109 -1.25 8.27 14.47
C VAL A 109 -2.23 7.15 14.08
N PRO A 110 -3.17 6.75 14.97
CA PRO A 110 -4.17 5.72 14.67
C PRO A 110 -4.92 5.94 13.36
N THR A 111 -5.17 7.21 13.06
CA THR A 111 -5.94 7.67 11.89
C THR A 111 -5.14 7.69 10.60
N MET A 112 -3.81 7.48 10.64
CA MET A 112 -2.99 7.37 9.43
C MET A 112 -3.33 6.05 8.72
N PRO A 113 -3.82 6.11 7.48
CA PRO A 113 -4.23 4.90 6.77
C PRO A 113 -3.03 4.08 6.31
N THR A 114 -3.24 2.77 6.19
CA THR A 114 -2.29 1.88 5.52
C THR A 114 -2.31 2.10 4.01
N PHE A 115 -1.12 2.07 3.39
CA PHE A 115 -0.97 2.05 1.93
C PHE A 115 -0.49 0.70 1.39
N LYS A 116 -0.24 -0.27 2.28
CA LYS A 116 0.21 -1.64 1.97
C LYS A 116 -0.62 -2.33 0.90
N TYR A 117 -1.93 -2.10 0.92
CA TYR A 117 -2.89 -2.74 0.00
C TYR A 117 -3.26 -1.87 -1.19
N THR A 118 -2.66 -0.68 -1.30
CA THR A 118 -2.97 0.32 -2.34
C THR A 118 -1.79 0.52 -3.27
N LEU A 119 -0.58 0.65 -2.72
CA LEU A 119 0.65 0.99 -3.44
C LEU A 119 1.58 -0.22 -3.54
N SER A 120 2.41 -0.27 -4.57
CA SER A 120 3.48 -1.27 -4.63
C SER A 120 4.65 -0.91 -3.69
N GLU A 121 5.53 -1.86 -3.38
CA GLU A 121 6.73 -1.60 -2.54
C GLU A 121 7.56 -0.44 -3.13
N ASP A 122 7.80 -0.47 -4.45
CA ASP A 122 8.51 0.59 -5.18
C ASP A 122 7.86 1.97 -5.03
N GLU A 123 6.53 2.05 -5.02
CA GLU A 123 5.80 3.30 -4.84
C GLU A 123 5.90 3.84 -3.41
N ILE A 124 5.88 2.96 -2.42
CA ILE A 124 6.07 3.35 -1.02
C ILE A 124 7.50 3.85 -0.83
N TRP A 125 8.51 3.19 -1.40
CA TRP A 125 9.90 3.71 -1.38
C TRP A 125 10.03 5.07 -2.08
N ALA A 126 9.31 5.30 -3.17
CA ALA A 126 9.27 6.61 -3.80
C ALA A 126 8.71 7.69 -2.84
N ILE A 127 7.66 7.38 -2.08
CA ILE A 127 7.13 8.27 -1.04
C ILE A 127 8.17 8.51 0.05
N VAL A 128 8.85 7.46 0.55
CA VAL A 128 9.93 7.61 1.55
C VAL A 128 11.01 8.56 1.03
N GLY A 129 11.43 8.39 -0.23
CA GLY A 129 12.35 9.29 -0.91
C GLY A 129 11.88 10.75 -0.89
N HIS A 130 10.62 11.00 -1.22
CA HIS A 130 10.05 12.35 -1.15
C HIS A 130 9.98 12.90 0.28
N VAL A 131 9.53 12.09 1.25
CA VAL A 131 9.46 12.47 2.67
C VAL A 131 10.84 12.87 3.18
N ARG A 132 11.93 12.17 2.78
CA ARG A 132 13.30 12.58 3.10
C ARG A 132 13.64 13.99 2.63
N THR A 133 13.16 14.39 1.46
CA THR A 133 13.41 15.74 0.93
C THR A 133 12.74 16.83 1.77
N LEU A 134 11.60 16.55 2.41
CA LEU A 134 10.84 17.54 3.21
C LEU A 134 11.63 18.04 4.42
N HIS A 135 12.51 17.22 4.98
CA HIS A 135 13.40 17.57 6.09
C HIS A 135 14.88 17.67 5.69
N GLY A 136 15.15 17.83 4.38
CA GLY A 136 16.49 18.09 3.85
C GLY A 136 17.47 16.92 3.96
N MET A 137 16.96 15.69 3.97
CA MET A 137 17.75 14.45 3.89
C MET A 137 17.55 13.79 2.52
N LYS A 138 18.33 12.73 2.27
CA LYS A 138 18.17 11.85 1.12
C LYS A 138 17.96 10.44 1.63
N MET A 139 17.17 9.67 0.90
CA MET A 139 17.01 8.25 1.16
C MET A 139 18.33 7.52 0.86
N GLU A 140 18.72 6.62 1.75
CA GLU A 140 19.89 5.76 1.65
C GLU A 140 19.52 4.36 1.10
N PHE A 141 18.26 3.95 1.27
CA PHE A 141 17.74 2.68 0.75
C PHE A 141 17.91 2.57 -0.77
N ASN A 142 18.46 1.45 -1.23
CA ASN A 142 18.74 1.19 -2.64
C ASN A 142 17.64 0.32 -3.27
N VAL A 143 16.72 0.97 -3.98
CA VAL A 143 15.54 0.33 -4.59
C VAL A 143 15.93 -0.60 -5.75
N GLU A 144 16.94 -0.25 -6.54
CA GLU A 144 17.44 -1.09 -7.63
C GLU A 144 18.09 -2.38 -7.12
N ALA A 145 18.86 -2.30 -6.04
CA ALA A 145 19.46 -3.46 -5.38
C ALA A 145 18.38 -4.36 -4.79
N ARG A 146 17.34 -3.79 -4.17
CA ARG A 146 16.18 -4.54 -3.66
C ARG A 146 15.46 -5.28 -4.79
N LYS A 147 15.18 -4.61 -5.91
CA LYS A 147 14.56 -5.21 -7.09
C LYS A 147 15.40 -6.39 -7.61
N THR A 148 16.70 -6.17 -7.78
CA THR A 148 17.64 -7.20 -8.27
C THR A 148 17.66 -8.42 -7.34
N SER A 149 17.74 -8.19 -6.02
CA SER A 149 17.72 -9.25 -5.02
C SER A 149 16.43 -10.09 -5.07
N LEU A 150 15.27 -9.45 -5.27
CA LEU A 150 13.99 -10.15 -5.41
C LEU A 150 13.94 -11.01 -6.69
N GLU A 151 14.41 -10.48 -7.82
CA GLU A 151 14.47 -11.21 -9.09
C GLU A 151 15.45 -12.41 -9.03
N GLU A 152 16.59 -12.25 -8.36
CA GLU A 152 17.54 -13.34 -8.12
C GLU A 152 16.95 -14.39 -7.17
N GLY A 153 16.25 -13.96 -6.12
CA GLY A 153 15.55 -14.85 -5.20
C GLY A 153 14.46 -15.68 -5.89
N LEU A 154 13.70 -15.07 -6.80
CA LEU A 154 12.70 -15.77 -7.62
C LEU A 154 13.36 -16.84 -8.49
N LYS A 155 14.43 -16.50 -9.23
CA LYS A 155 15.17 -17.47 -10.06
C LYS A 155 15.73 -18.63 -9.23
N ALA A 156 16.25 -18.35 -8.03
CA ALA A 156 16.74 -19.38 -7.13
C ALA A 156 15.62 -20.31 -6.65
N ALA A 157 14.45 -19.74 -6.32
CA ALA A 157 13.28 -20.52 -5.91
C ALA A 157 12.71 -21.37 -7.06
N GLU A 158 12.69 -20.84 -8.29
CA GLU A 158 12.31 -21.59 -9.51
C GLU A 158 13.24 -22.79 -9.72
N ALA A 159 14.55 -22.60 -9.61
CA ALA A 159 15.55 -23.67 -9.75
C ALA A 159 15.41 -24.73 -8.64
N LYS A 160 15.16 -24.31 -7.40
CA LYS A 160 14.93 -25.22 -6.27
C LYS A 160 13.66 -26.05 -6.46
N PHE A 161 12.56 -25.42 -6.85
CA PHE A 161 11.31 -26.13 -7.15
C PHE A 161 11.47 -27.08 -8.34
N GLY A 162 12.16 -26.66 -9.40
CA GLY A 162 12.46 -27.52 -10.55
C GLY A 162 13.21 -28.79 -10.15
N THR A 163 14.27 -28.65 -9.34
CA THR A 163 15.04 -29.78 -8.81
C THR A 163 14.18 -30.69 -7.92
N ALA A 164 13.43 -30.12 -6.98
CA ALA A 164 12.59 -30.89 -6.07
C ALA A 164 11.47 -31.65 -6.80
N LYS A 165 10.87 -31.03 -7.81
CA LYS A 165 9.86 -31.65 -8.67
C LYS A 165 10.45 -32.83 -9.45
N GLN A 166 11.64 -32.67 -10.04
CA GLN A 166 12.32 -33.78 -10.73
C GLN A 166 12.60 -34.96 -9.79
N ALA A 167 13.08 -34.68 -8.57
CA ALA A 167 13.33 -35.72 -7.58
C ALA A 167 12.03 -36.46 -7.19
N TYR A 168 10.93 -35.73 -6.99
CA TYR A 168 9.61 -36.32 -6.75
C TYR A 168 9.15 -37.20 -7.92
N GLU A 169 9.20 -36.70 -9.15
CA GLU A 169 8.79 -37.46 -10.35
C GLU A 169 9.65 -38.73 -10.55
N GLU A 170 10.95 -38.67 -10.24
CA GLU A 170 11.83 -39.83 -10.29
C GLU A 170 11.54 -40.85 -9.18
N ALA A 171 11.23 -40.41 -7.96
CA ALA A 171 10.90 -41.28 -6.84
C ALA A 171 9.54 -41.95 -7.01
N GLU A 172 8.52 -41.19 -7.45
CA GLU A 172 7.19 -41.68 -7.78
C GLU A 172 7.26 -42.73 -8.89
N LYS A 173 8.03 -42.47 -9.96
CA LYS A 173 8.24 -43.44 -11.03
C LYS A 173 8.89 -44.73 -10.52
N LYS A 174 9.94 -44.64 -9.69
CA LYS A 174 10.59 -45.84 -9.11
C LYS A 174 9.63 -46.67 -8.27
N ALA A 175 8.78 -46.01 -7.47
CA ALA A 175 7.77 -46.70 -6.66
C ALA A 175 6.71 -47.38 -7.53
N SER A 176 6.29 -46.74 -8.62
CA SER A 176 5.37 -47.31 -9.61
C SER A 176 5.98 -48.53 -10.31
N ASP A 177 7.22 -48.41 -10.81
CA ASP A 177 7.95 -49.50 -11.48
C ASP A 177 8.15 -50.70 -10.51
N GLU A 178 8.37 -50.45 -9.21
CA GLU A 178 8.49 -51.49 -8.20
C GLU A 178 7.16 -52.20 -7.91
N ALA A 179 6.05 -51.45 -7.83
CA ALA A 179 4.72 -52.01 -7.63
C ALA A 179 4.29 -52.89 -8.82
N GLU A 180 4.55 -52.44 -10.06
CA GLU A 180 4.29 -53.22 -11.27
C GLU A 180 5.08 -54.53 -11.27
N ARG A 181 6.38 -54.48 -10.98
CA ARG A 181 7.21 -55.70 -10.86
C ARG A 181 6.68 -56.67 -9.80
N LYS A 182 6.27 -56.17 -8.63
CA LYS A 182 5.68 -57.01 -7.57
C LYS A 182 4.33 -57.60 -8.00
N SER A 183 3.53 -56.85 -8.76
CA SER A 183 2.25 -57.31 -9.29
C SER A 183 2.44 -58.49 -10.24
N GLU A 184 3.42 -58.39 -11.15
CA GLU A 184 3.80 -59.47 -12.08
C GLU A 184 4.33 -60.71 -11.35
N GLU A 185 5.23 -60.52 -10.38
CA GLU A 185 5.83 -61.62 -9.60
C GLU A 185 4.80 -62.39 -8.76
N LEU A 186 3.78 -61.70 -8.24
CA LEU A 186 2.75 -62.26 -7.36
C LEU A 186 1.46 -62.65 -8.08
N ASN A 187 1.33 -62.32 -9.37
CA ASN A 187 0.10 -62.45 -10.17
C ASN A 187 -1.13 -61.88 -9.43
N LYS A 188 -0.94 -60.73 -8.78
CA LYS A 188 -1.94 -60.02 -7.99
C LYS A 188 -1.62 -58.54 -8.01
N ASP A 189 -2.65 -57.69 -8.19
CA ASP A 189 -2.49 -56.24 -8.11
C ASP A 189 -1.87 -55.80 -6.78
N VAL A 190 -0.75 -55.05 -6.89
CA VAL A 190 -0.04 -54.41 -5.79
C VAL A 190 -0.14 -52.89 -5.98
N ASP A 191 -0.68 -52.20 -4.99
CA ASP A 191 -0.76 -50.73 -5.02
C ASP A 191 0.63 -50.10 -4.84
N VAL A 192 0.79 -48.88 -5.38
CA VAL A 192 2.01 -48.09 -5.20
C VAL A 192 2.13 -47.68 -3.73
N ASP A 193 3.30 -47.92 -3.15
CA ASP A 193 3.61 -47.48 -1.79
C ASP A 193 3.93 -45.98 -1.80
N GLU A 194 2.94 -45.14 -1.49
CA GLU A 194 3.11 -43.68 -1.45
C GLU A 194 4.14 -43.23 -0.40
N SER A 195 4.41 -44.05 0.62
CA SER A 195 5.44 -43.75 1.62
C SER A 195 6.85 -43.77 1.04
N ALA A 196 7.04 -44.42 -0.12
CA ALA A 196 8.33 -44.51 -0.80
C ALA A 196 8.81 -43.19 -1.42
N TYR A 197 7.91 -42.21 -1.62
CA TYR A 197 8.23 -40.89 -2.17
C TYR A 197 7.69 -39.72 -1.33
N ALA A 198 7.22 -39.99 -0.11
CA ALA A 198 6.63 -38.97 0.77
C ALA A 198 7.62 -37.84 1.12
N VAL A 199 8.92 -38.16 1.24
CA VAL A 199 9.98 -37.18 1.54
C VAL A 199 10.17 -36.20 0.38
N GLU A 200 10.23 -36.71 -0.84
CA GLU A 200 10.35 -35.90 -2.06
C GLU A 200 9.10 -35.07 -2.29
N GLN A 201 7.92 -35.61 -1.98
CA GLN A 201 6.65 -34.89 -2.06
C GLN A 201 6.62 -33.71 -1.09
N GLU A 202 7.05 -33.91 0.16
CA GLU A 202 7.14 -32.84 1.16
C GLU A 202 8.18 -31.78 0.73
N ALA A 203 9.34 -32.21 0.25
CA ALA A 203 10.38 -31.31 -0.24
C ALA A 203 9.89 -30.46 -1.44
N MET A 204 9.14 -31.06 -2.37
CA MET A 204 8.50 -30.35 -3.47
C MET A 204 7.46 -29.34 -2.96
N ALA A 205 6.63 -29.72 -1.98
CA ALA A 205 5.63 -28.82 -1.39
C ALA A 205 6.27 -27.61 -0.70
N VAL A 206 7.35 -27.82 0.05
CA VAL A 206 8.14 -26.75 0.68
C VAL A 206 8.75 -25.84 -0.38
N ALA A 207 9.40 -26.40 -1.41
CA ALA A 207 9.99 -25.62 -2.49
C ALA A 207 8.93 -24.83 -3.28
N LYS A 208 7.73 -25.40 -3.47
CA LYS A 208 6.60 -24.71 -4.11
C LYS A 208 6.15 -23.51 -3.29
N LYS A 209 6.04 -23.67 -1.96
CA LYS A 209 5.67 -22.57 -1.05
C LYS A 209 6.70 -21.43 -1.09
N GLU A 210 7.99 -21.76 -1.16
CA GLU A 210 9.05 -20.76 -1.31
C GLU A 210 8.99 -20.03 -2.66
N LEU A 211 8.75 -20.77 -3.75
CA LEU A 211 8.54 -20.19 -5.08
C LEU A 211 7.34 -19.23 -5.09
N ASP A 212 6.22 -19.63 -4.49
CA ASP A 212 5.02 -18.79 -4.40
C ASP A 212 5.29 -17.52 -3.60
N ALA A 213 6.01 -17.63 -2.47
CA ALA A 213 6.41 -16.47 -1.68
C ALA A 213 7.33 -15.51 -2.45
N ALA A 214 8.31 -16.04 -3.19
CA ALA A 214 9.21 -15.24 -4.01
C ALA A 214 8.47 -14.53 -5.16
N GLN A 215 7.53 -15.23 -5.81
CA GLN A 215 6.70 -14.64 -6.86
C GLN A 215 5.81 -13.53 -6.33
N VAL A 216 5.20 -13.73 -5.15
CA VAL A 216 4.41 -12.69 -4.47
C VAL A 216 5.28 -11.48 -4.12
N ALA A 217 6.49 -11.69 -3.62
CA ALA A 217 7.39 -10.59 -3.28
C ALA A 217 7.77 -9.74 -4.52
N VAL A 218 8.13 -10.37 -5.65
CA VAL A 218 8.41 -9.66 -6.91
C VAL A 218 7.17 -8.90 -7.42
N ASN A 219 5.99 -9.53 -7.34
CA ASN A 219 4.74 -8.91 -7.78
C ASN A 219 4.39 -7.70 -6.92
N ASN A 220 4.43 -7.84 -5.59
CA ASN A 220 4.14 -6.75 -4.65
C ASN A 220 5.14 -5.59 -4.79
N PHE A 221 6.38 -5.89 -5.18
CA PHE A 221 7.38 -4.85 -5.42
C PHE A 221 7.00 -3.93 -6.58
N SER A 222 6.61 -4.53 -7.70
CA SER A 222 6.43 -3.81 -8.97
C SER A 222 4.97 -3.41 -9.27
N THR A 223 4.00 -4.06 -8.63
CA THR A 223 2.59 -3.92 -9.00
C THR A 223 1.73 -3.55 -7.79
N ARG A 224 0.78 -2.63 -8.01
CA ARG A 224 -0.18 -2.25 -6.97
C ARG A 224 -1.06 -3.45 -6.61
N PRO A 225 -1.19 -3.78 -5.32
CA PRO A 225 -2.13 -4.80 -4.88
C PRO A 225 -3.56 -4.45 -5.31
N GLY A 226 -4.34 -5.46 -5.66
CA GLY A 226 -5.76 -5.29 -6.00
C GLY A 226 -6.06 -4.59 -7.33
N ARG A 227 -5.08 -4.03 -8.05
CA ARG A 227 -5.34 -3.39 -9.36
C ARG A 227 -5.93 -4.41 -10.35
N GLY A 228 -7.12 -4.12 -10.86
CA GLY A 228 -7.84 -5.00 -11.79
C GLY A 228 -8.48 -6.23 -11.14
N VAL A 229 -8.40 -6.38 -9.81
CA VAL A 229 -9.04 -7.49 -9.08
C VAL A 229 -10.47 -7.11 -8.73
N SER A 230 -11.43 -7.74 -9.39
CA SER A 230 -12.85 -7.55 -9.09
C SER A 230 -13.23 -8.25 -7.79
N VAL A 231 -13.82 -7.51 -6.86
CA VAL A 231 -14.42 -8.06 -5.65
C VAL A 231 -15.78 -8.67 -6.01
N PRO A 232 -16.05 -9.95 -5.70
CA PRO A 232 -17.35 -10.57 -5.97
C PRO A 232 -18.46 -9.90 -5.17
N ARG A 233 -19.70 -10.07 -5.63
CA ARG A 233 -20.88 -9.61 -4.90
C ARG A 233 -21.03 -10.42 -3.60
N PRO A 234 -20.97 -9.82 -2.40
CA PRO A 234 -21.22 -10.52 -1.15
C PRO A 234 -22.69 -10.93 -0.99
N ASP A 235 -22.92 -11.97 -0.20
CA ASP A 235 -24.20 -12.19 0.48
C ASP A 235 -24.22 -11.42 1.81
N LEU A 236 -25.10 -10.41 1.87
CA LEU A 236 -25.30 -9.57 3.05
C LEU A 236 -26.57 -9.93 3.83
N THR A 237 -27.22 -11.03 3.47
CA THR A 237 -28.43 -11.49 4.15
C THR A 237 -28.08 -11.99 5.54
N VAL A 238 -28.69 -11.40 6.57
CA VAL A 238 -28.46 -11.75 7.98
C VAL A 238 -29.77 -11.68 8.77
N LYS A 239 -29.84 -12.44 9.86
CA LYS A 239 -31.00 -12.37 10.78
C LYS A 239 -30.98 -11.03 11.54
N PRO A 240 -32.12 -10.46 11.96
CA PRO A 240 -32.15 -9.16 12.63
C PRO A 240 -31.25 -9.05 13.88
N ALA A 241 -31.21 -10.10 14.71
CA ALA A 241 -30.36 -10.12 15.92
C ALA A 241 -28.85 -10.11 15.57
N GLU A 242 -28.47 -10.82 14.50
CA GLU A 242 -27.09 -10.84 13.99
C GLU A 242 -26.73 -9.48 13.35
N ALA A 243 -27.67 -8.87 12.63
CA ALA A 243 -27.50 -7.54 12.06
C ALA A 243 -27.19 -6.49 13.14
N ALA A 244 -27.90 -6.52 14.27
CA ALA A 244 -27.65 -5.61 15.39
C ALA A 244 -26.22 -5.74 15.93
N GLY A 245 -25.73 -6.98 16.11
CA GLY A 245 -24.34 -7.23 16.52
C GLY A 245 -23.31 -6.75 15.48
N LEU A 246 -23.58 -6.96 14.20
CA LEU A 246 -22.72 -6.49 13.11
C LEU A 246 -22.67 -4.97 13.01
N ILE A 247 -23.78 -4.27 13.27
CA ILE A 247 -23.83 -2.80 13.28
C ILE A 247 -22.97 -2.24 14.41
N VAL A 248 -23.09 -2.80 15.62
CA VAL A 248 -22.26 -2.38 16.78
C VAL A 248 -20.78 -2.63 16.49
N ARG A 249 -20.42 -3.82 16.01
CA ARG A 249 -19.05 -4.14 15.58
C ARG A 249 -18.59 -3.20 14.46
N GLY A 250 -19.44 -2.93 13.48
CA GLY A 250 -19.13 -2.08 12.33
C GLY A 250 -18.84 -0.64 12.73
N LYS A 251 -19.59 -0.10 13.70
CA LYS A 251 -19.31 1.22 14.27
C LYS A 251 -17.93 1.25 14.95
N ARG A 252 -17.64 0.29 15.83
CA ARG A 252 -16.33 0.17 16.47
C ARG A 252 -15.19 0.10 15.45
N LEU A 253 -15.33 -0.76 14.44
CA LEU A 253 -14.33 -0.88 13.37
C LEU A 253 -14.16 0.41 12.56
N TYR A 254 -15.25 1.15 12.33
CA TYR A 254 -15.22 2.43 11.64
C TYR A 254 -14.43 3.49 12.42
N GLU A 255 -14.60 3.54 13.74
CA GLU A 255 -13.99 4.55 14.62
C GLU A 255 -12.56 4.15 15.03
N ASP A 256 -12.38 2.94 15.52
CA ASP A 256 -11.20 2.56 16.30
C ASP A 256 -10.14 1.82 15.48
N LYS A 257 -10.55 1.06 14.46
CA LYS A 257 -9.61 0.25 13.67
C LYS A 257 -9.27 0.85 12.32
N TYR A 258 -10.29 1.18 11.54
CA TYR A 258 -10.09 1.69 10.19
C TYR A 258 -10.05 3.22 10.13
N GLY A 259 -10.24 3.90 11.27
CA GLY A 259 -10.09 5.35 11.40
C GLY A 259 -10.86 6.13 10.33
N CYS A 260 -12.06 5.65 9.95
CA CYS A 260 -12.82 6.20 8.84
C CYS A 260 -13.23 7.65 9.11
N ASN A 261 -13.45 8.00 10.38
CA ASN A 261 -13.65 9.35 10.90
C ASN A 261 -12.44 10.29 10.71
N GLY A 262 -11.24 9.76 10.46
CA GLY A 262 -10.07 10.57 10.13
C GLY A 262 -10.21 11.27 8.77
N CYS A 263 -10.93 10.66 7.83
CA CYS A 263 -11.18 11.20 6.49
C CYS A 263 -12.61 11.66 6.28
N HIS A 264 -13.59 10.91 6.79
CA HIS A 264 -15.01 11.16 6.64
C HIS A 264 -15.60 11.85 7.87
N ASN A 265 -16.66 12.63 7.68
CA ASN A 265 -17.42 13.22 8.77
C ASN A 265 -18.82 12.62 8.89
N LEU A 266 -19.33 12.67 10.12
CA LEU A 266 -20.70 12.41 10.53
C LEU A 266 -21.16 13.58 11.40
N GLU A 267 -22.32 14.14 11.09
CA GLU A 267 -22.94 15.25 11.80
C GLU A 267 -22.03 16.49 11.93
N GLY A 268 -21.12 16.65 10.97
CA GLY A 268 -20.12 17.73 10.94
C GLY A 268 -18.83 17.45 11.73
N GLU A 269 -18.73 16.30 12.40
CA GLU A 269 -17.55 15.86 13.15
C GLU A 269 -16.72 14.84 12.37
N GLY A 270 -15.38 14.99 12.42
CA GLY A 270 -14.43 14.15 11.69
C GLY A 270 -13.80 14.83 10.48
N GLY A 271 -13.16 14.03 9.62
CA GLY A 271 -12.39 14.51 8.48
C GLY A 271 -13.22 15.10 7.35
N LYS A 272 -12.56 15.92 6.52
CA LYS A 272 -13.15 16.58 5.35
C LYS A 272 -12.56 16.15 4.00
N ILE A 273 -11.65 15.18 4.00
CA ILE A 273 -11.08 14.60 2.77
C ILE A 273 -12.12 13.72 2.06
N GLY A 274 -12.76 12.85 2.84
CA GLY A 274 -13.85 12.00 2.40
C GLY A 274 -15.19 12.73 2.44
N PRO A 275 -16.16 12.34 1.59
CA PRO A 275 -17.51 12.89 1.65
C PRO A 275 -18.18 12.57 2.99
N ALA A 276 -19.06 13.47 3.43
CA ALA A 276 -19.93 13.23 4.58
C ALA A 276 -20.76 11.95 4.40
N LEU A 277 -20.81 11.11 5.43
CA LEU A 277 -21.43 9.78 5.37
C LEU A 277 -22.81 9.71 6.04
N ASP A 278 -23.31 10.80 6.59
CA ASP A 278 -24.62 10.92 7.29
C ASP A 278 -25.78 10.28 6.55
N ARG A 279 -25.72 10.29 5.22
CA ARG A 279 -26.78 9.82 4.32
C ARG A 279 -26.32 8.67 3.42
N ALA A 280 -25.21 8.02 3.75
CA ALA A 280 -24.64 6.94 2.96
C ALA A 280 -25.64 5.78 2.80
N GLY A 281 -26.33 5.37 3.86
CA GLY A 281 -27.33 4.30 3.83
C GLY A 281 -28.60 4.62 3.03
N PHE A 282 -28.84 5.90 2.71
CA PHE A 282 -29.88 6.28 1.75
C PHE A 282 -29.39 6.34 0.31
N ARG A 283 -28.12 6.72 0.11
CA ARG A 283 -27.56 7.05 -1.22
C ARG A 283 -26.87 5.87 -1.87
N LEU A 284 -26.28 4.98 -1.08
CA LEU A 284 -25.39 3.92 -1.52
C LEU A 284 -26.03 2.56 -1.32
N ASN A 285 -25.70 1.62 -2.20
CA ASN A 285 -26.11 0.23 -2.07
C ASN A 285 -25.12 -0.53 -1.19
N ALA A 286 -25.60 -1.32 -0.22
CA ALA A 286 -24.73 -2.07 0.70
C ALA A 286 -23.72 -2.99 -0.01
N THR A 287 -24.10 -3.67 -1.10
CA THR A 287 -23.16 -4.47 -1.91
C THR A 287 -22.09 -3.60 -2.56
N TRP A 288 -22.44 -2.40 -2.99
CA TRP A 288 -21.48 -1.45 -3.53
C TRP A 288 -20.51 -0.98 -2.45
N VAL A 289 -21.01 -0.63 -1.26
CA VAL A 289 -20.19 -0.22 -0.11
C VAL A 289 -19.19 -1.31 0.28
N TYR A 290 -19.63 -2.56 0.40
CA TYR A 290 -18.74 -3.68 0.70
C TYR A 290 -17.59 -3.78 -0.32
N ARG A 291 -17.90 -3.73 -1.61
CA ARG A 291 -16.87 -3.84 -2.67
C ARG A 291 -15.92 -2.65 -2.66
N TRP A 292 -16.44 -1.45 -2.39
CA TRP A 292 -15.64 -0.24 -2.24
C TRP A 292 -14.67 -0.35 -1.07
N LEU A 293 -15.12 -0.83 0.09
CA LEU A 293 -14.27 -1.04 1.26
C LEU A 293 -13.18 -2.11 1.02
N LYS A 294 -13.50 -3.14 0.25
CA LYS A 294 -12.56 -4.24 -0.08
C LYS A 294 -11.47 -3.82 -1.07
N ASN A 295 -11.84 -3.04 -2.10
CA ASN A 295 -10.90 -2.64 -3.15
C ASN A 295 -11.39 -1.39 -3.89
N PRO A 296 -11.22 -0.19 -3.32
CA PRO A 296 -11.74 1.05 -3.91
C PRO A 296 -11.06 1.35 -5.25
N GLN A 297 -9.77 1.01 -5.40
CA GLN A 297 -8.97 1.27 -6.59
C GLN A 297 -9.37 0.44 -7.82
N ALA A 298 -10.03 -0.70 -7.62
CA ALA A 298 -10.63 -1.47 -8.71
C ALA A 298 -11.98 -0.90 -9.19
N MET A 299 -12.62 -0.05 -8.39
CA MET A 299 -13.88 0.61 -8.73
C MET A 299 -13.66 2.00 -9.31
N ASP A 300 -12.72 2.75 -8.73
CA ASP A 300 -12.24 4.02 -9.23
C ASP A 300 -10.74 4.10 -8.99
N SER A 301 -9.95 4.04 -10.06
CA SER A 301 -8.48 4.06 -9.96
C SER A 301 -7.90 5.42 -9.54
N ALA A 302 -8.72 6.48 -9.53
CA ALA A 302 -8.33 7.83 -9.14
C ALA A 302 -8.81 8.21 -7.73
N THR A 303 -9.48 7.31 -7.02
CA THR A 303 -9.97 7.58 -5.66
C THR A 303 -8.82 7.74 -4.69
N ARG A 304 -8.92 8.77 -3.84
CA ARG A 304 -7.98 9.02 -2.75
C ARG A 304 -8.14 8.05 -1.57
N MET A 305 -9.28 7.35 -1.48
CA MET A 305 -9.50 6.38 -0.41
C MET A 305 -8.62 5.14 -0.64
N PRO A 306 -7.63 4.85 0.22
CA PRO A 306 -6.80 3.67 0.07
C PRO A 306 -7.60 2.40 0.41
N ALA A 307 -7.15 1.27 -0.12
CA ALA A 307 -7.55 -0.03 0.39
C ALA A 307 -6.93 -0.23 1.79
N LEU A 308 -7.78 -0.40 2.81
CA LEU A 308 -7.36 -0.52 4.21
C LEU A 308 -7.17 -1.97 4.68
N GLY A 309 -7.26 -2.94 3.78
CA GLY A 309 -7.04 -4.36 4.10
C GLY A 309 -8.18 -5.03 4.88
N LEU A 310 -9.43 -4.55 4.75
CA LEU A 310 -10.56 -5.16 5.44
C LEU A 310 -10.71 -6.64 5.03
N ASN A 311 -10.77 -7.54 6.01
CA ASN A 311 -11.23 -8.90 5.77
C ASN A 311 -12.76 -8.90 5.53
N ASP A 312 -13.31 -10.03 5.09
CA ASP A 312 -14.72 -10.10 4.68
C ASP A 312 -15.70 -9.88 5.85
N ALA A 313 -15.35 -10.33 7.05
CA ALA A 313 -16.18 -10.13 8.25
C ALA A 313 -16.22 -8.65 8.64
N ASP A 314 -15.07 -7.97 8.62
CA ASP A 314 -14.94 -6.55 8.95
C ASP A 314 -15.62 -5.68 7.87
N ALA A 315 -15.38 -5.96 6.59
CA ALA A 315 -16.06 -5.27 5.49
C ALA A 315 -17.59 -5.43 5.56
N LYS A 316 -18.08 -6.62 5.92
CA LYS A 316 -19.51 -6.85 6.15
C LYS A 316 -20.02 -6.03 7.33
N ALA A 317 -19.36 -6.06 8.48
CA ALA A 317 -19.77 -5.31 9.66
C ALA A 317 -19.82 -3.79 9.41
N VAL A 318 -18.75 -3.21 8.84
CA VAL A 318 -18.69 -1.78 8.50
C VAL A 318 -19.77 -1.42 7.47
N THR A 319 -20.01 -2.27 6.48
CA THR A 319 -21.11 -2.07 5.51
C THR A 319 -22.47 -2.02 6.20
N MET A 320 -22.75 -2.92 7.15
CA MET A 320 -24.00 -2.92 7.90
C MET A 320 -24.16 -1.64 8.72
N TYR A 321 -23.09 -1.14 9.34
CA TYR A 321 -23.11 0.15 10.04
C TYR A 321 -23.40 1.31 9.08
N VAL A 322 -22.66 1.42 7.98
CA VAL A 322 -22.85 2.50 6.99
C VAL A 322 -24.26 2.51 6.39
N ASP A 323 -24.90 1.35 6.24
CA ASP A 323 -26.30 1.26 5.75
C ASP A 323 -27.31 1.88 6.74
N THR A 324 -26.95 1.97 8.03
CA THR A 324 -27.77 2.64 9.06
C THR A 324 -27.69 4.17 9.00
N LEU A 325 -26.68 4.73 8.33
CA LEU A 325 -26.44 6.18 8.23
C LEU A 325 -27.46 6.83 7.29
N ARG A 326 -28.61 7.18 7.87
CA ARG A 326 -29.82 7.61 7.18
C ARG A 326 -30.34 8.92 7.78
N ALA A 327 -29.47 9.90 7.96
CA ALA A 327 -29.86 11.23 8.37
C ALA A 327 -30.83 11.88 7.36
N LYS A 328 -31.68 12.78 7.86
CA LYS A 328 -32.58 13.59 7.02
C LYS A 328 -31.73 14.49 6.11
N LYS A 329 -32.26 14.85 4.94
CA LYS A 329 -31.60 15.85 4.08
C LYS A 329 -31.54 17.16 4.88
N SER A 330 -30.35 17.75 5.03
CA SER A 330 -30.26 19.13 5.53
C SER A 330 -31.03 20.05 4.59
N GLU A 331 -31.84 20.93 5.17
CA GLU A 331 -32.42 22.03 4.41
C GLU A 331 -31.26 22.94 3.96
N PRO A 332 -31.29 23.50 2.73
CA PRO A 332 -30.25 24.43 2.31
C PRO A 332 -30.20 25.58 3.33
N GLU A 333 -29.01 25.88 3.86
CA GLU A 333 -28.82 27.07 4.69
C GLU A 333 -29.29 28.28 3.87
N GLU A 334 -30.24 29.05 4.40
CA GLU A 334 -30.52 30.40 3.88
C GLU A 334 -29.20 31.16 3.90
N GLU A 335 -28.67 31.49 2.72
CA GLU A 335 -27.55 32.42 2.57
C GLU A 335 -27.93 33.71 3.30
N LYS A 336 -27.37 33.92 4.49
CA LYS A 336 -27.48 35.21 5.16
C LYS A 336 -26.84 36.23 4.23
N PRO A 337 -27.51 37.37 3.96
CA PRO A 337 -26.97 38.40 3.08
C PRO A 337 -25.56 38.77 3.54
N VAL A 338 -24.60 38.66 2.63
CA VAL A 338 -23.26 39.22 2.83
C VAL A 338 -23.44 40.73 2.99
N GLU A 339 -23.25 41.24 4.21
CA GLU A 339 -23.13 42.69 4.40
C GLU A 339 -21.88 43.15 3.65
N THR A 340 -22.08 43.81 2.52
CA THR A 340 -21.01 44.48 1.78
C THR A 340 -20.51 45.69 2.59
N PRO A 341 -19.18 45.88 2.72
CA PRO A 341 -18.58 46.98 3.47
C PRO A 341 -18.80 48.36 2.85
#